data_AF-A0A453D4Z0-F1
#
_entry.id   AF-A0A453D4Z0-F1
#
_cell.length_a   1.000
_cell.length_b   1.000
_cell.length_c   1.000
_cell.angle_alpha   90.00
_cell.angle_beta   90.00
_cell.angle_gamma   90.00
#
_symmetry.space_group_name_H-M   'P 1'
#
loop_
_entity.id
_entity.type
_entity.pdbx_description
1 polymer ?
#
loop_
_entity_poly.entity_id
_entity_poly.type
_entity_poly.pdbx_seq_one_letter_code
_entity_poly.pdbx_strand_id
1 'polypeptide(L)'
;PNPGFSTEASSSSPSARADGSDGDVLNLDSPWVAAAEAESILEDAAATERIHLRAVEEDEEGIRVNQERQQDEPMALEAIYGDDLVEFGKKGGLDCFQVYIRYDLHHGSQVCAKFFSADGGCPHDGTEEDGDEPEEFSCTFNLDYLPPLVLTCLLPQWYPSKEPPYFTITAKWMDGSQVSQICEMLDAIWAELPGQEVVYQWVEWIGNSSLSHLWIDAKIILGPDSPTPKSDNRAISRSLPLDYVIPSMLGYSSYKRRKAFVEDLHMCMICLNESNGKPLPF
;
A
#
# COMPACT_ATOMS: atom_id res chain seq x y z
N PRO A 1 1.06 39.21 -69.02
CA PRO A 1 2.12 39.83 -68.20
C PRO A 1 2.12 39.23 -66.79
N ASN A 2 3.00 38.25 -66.56
CA ASN A 2 3.54 37.96 -65.22
C ASN A 2 4.65 39.00 -64.94
N PRO A 3 4.90 39.42 -63.70
CA PRO A 3 5.51 38.57 -62.65
C PRO A 3 4.83 38.78 -61.28
N GLY A 4 5.02 38.00 -60.21
CA GLY A 4 5.90 36.88 -59.89
C GLY A 4 6.13 36.89 -58.36
N PHE A 5 6.21 35.69 -57.75
CA PHE A 5 6.99 35.35 -56.52
C PHE A 5 6.54 36.00 -55.18
N SER A 6 6.55 35.41 -53.98
CA SER A 6 6.58 34.05 -53.43
C SER A 6 6.24 34.15 -51.93
N THR A 7 5.71 33.06 -51.41
CA THR A 7 5.85 32.45 -50.06
C THR A 7 6.55 33.24 -48.95
N GLU A 8 5.84 33.43 -47.82
CA GLU A 8 6.38 33.07 -46.49
C GLU A 8 5.25 32.56 -45.58
N ALA A 9 5.50 31.40 -44.96
CA ALA A 9 4.71 30.84 -43.88
C ALA A 9 5.13 31.50 -42.56
N SER A 10 4.17 31.76 -41.67
CA SER A 10 4.45 32.00 -40.27
C SER A 10 3.35 31.36 -39.43
N SER A 11 3.74 30.25 -38.82
CA SER A 11 3.05 29.51 -37.78
C SER A 11 2.75 30.41 -36.59
N SER A 12 1.47 30.52 -36.22
CA SER A 12 1.04 31.16 -34.97
C SER A 12 0.74 30.09 -33.92
N SER A 13 1.60 30.01 -32.90
CA SER A 13 1.46 29.15 -31.73
C SER A 13 0.26 29.54 -30.86
N PRO A 14 -0.42 28.60 -30.18
CA PRO A 14 -1.38 28.94 -29.13
C PRO A 14 -0.63 29.29 -27.84
N SER A 15 -0.88 30.51 -27.35
CA SER A 15 -0.38 31.05 -26.08
C SER A 15 -0.87 30.22 -24.90
N ALA A 16 0.08 29.73 -24.10
CA ALA A 16 -0.15 29.23 -22.76
C ALA A 16 -0.87 30.29 -21.92
N ARG A 17 -1.98 29.92 -21.29
CA ARG A 17 -2.46 30.57 -20.08
C ARG A 17 -1.99 29.72 -18.92
N ALA A 18 -1.00 30.23 -18.21
CA ALA A 18 -0.61 29.74 -16.91
C ALA A 18 -1.76 30.07 -15.96
N ASP A 19 -2.48 29.05 -15.51
CA ASP A 19 -3.27 29.14 -14.30
C ASP A 19 -2.41 28.60 -13.16
N GLY A 20 -2.24 29.43 -12.15
CA GLY A 20 -1.36 29.19 -11.02
C GLY A 20 -2.04 28.42 -9.91
N SER A 21 -1.21 27.71 -9.15
CA SER A 21 -1.51 27.15 -7.82
C SER A 21 -2.38 25.88 -7.81
N ASP A 22 -1.83 24.77 -8.31
CA ASP A 22 -1.89 23.55 -7.52
C ASP A 22 -0.61 23.50 -6.68
N GLY A 23 -0.75 23.87 -5.40
CA GLY A 23 0.27 23.60 -4.41
C GLY A 23 0.53 22.11 -4.43
N ASP A 24 1.81 21.75 -4.52
CA ASP A 24 2.37 20.41 -4.38
C ASP A 24 1.50 19.56 -3.44
N VAL A 25 0.54 18.82 -4.01
CA VAL A 25 -0.22 17.81 -3.29
C VAL A 25 0.78 16.70 -3.09
N LEU A 26 1.60 16.83 -2.04
CA LEU A 26 2.46 15.76 -1.57
C LEU A 26 1.62 14.49 -1.64
N ASN A 27 2.03 13.51 -2.44
CA ASN A 27 1.35 12.22 -2.48
C ASN A 27 1.41 11.67 -1.05
N LEU A 28 0.36 11.87 -0.24
CA LEU A 28 0.37 11.59 1.19
C LEU A 28 0.40 10.09 1.51
N ASP A 29 0.14 9.26 0.49
CA ASP A 29 0.32 7.83 0.58
C ASP A 29 1.84 7.49 0.44
N SER A 30 2.68 8.37 -0.13
CA SER A 30 4.13 8.19 -0.33
C SER A 30 4.94 7.74 0.89
N PRO A 31 4.79 8.30 2.11
CA PRO A 31 5.51 7.80 3.29
C PRO A 31 5.06 6.40 3.73
N TRP A 32 3.87 5.94 3.30
CA TRP A 32 3.30 4.64 3.68
C TRP A 32 3.50 3.56 2.64
N VAL A 33 3.70 3.93 1.37
CA VAL A 33 3.79 3.01 0.21
C VAL A 33 5.13 2.32 0.08
N ALA A 34 6.23 2.96 0.52
CA ALA A 34 7.59 2.42 0.49
C ALA A 34 7.99 1.79 -0.86
N ALA A 35 7.60 2.41 -1.98
CA ALA A 35 7.75 1.86 -3.33
C ALA A 35 9.19 1.41 -3.64
N ALA A 36 10.21 2.15 -3.20
CA ALA A 36 11.62 1.81 -3.43
C ALA A 36 12.07 0.52 -2.71
N GLU A 37 11.52 0.24 -1.52
CA GLU A 37 11.83 -1.00 -0.78
C GLU A 37 11.19 -2.21 -1.47
N ALA A 38 9.91 -2.07 -1.86
CA ALA A 38 9.20 -3.07 -2.65
C ALA A 38 9.90 -3.33 -4.00
N GLU A 39 10.37 -2.26 -4.64
CA GLU A 39 11.12 -2.35 -5.86
C GLU A 39 12.44 -3.11 -5.65
N SER A 40 13.23 -2.78 -4.64
CA SER A 40 14.48 -3.51 -4.38
C SER A 40 14.25 -5.01 -4.19
N ILE A 41 13.21 -5.42 -3.46
CA ILE A 41 12.91 -6.84 -3.21
C ILE A 41 12.52 -7.56 -4.51
N LEU A 42 11.67 -6.93 -5.33
CA LEU A 42 11.20 -7.52 -6.58
C LEU A 42 12.26 -7.49 -7.70
N GLU A 43 13.28 -6.63 -7.62
CA GLU A 43 14.41 -6.68 -8.56
C GLU A 43 15.21 -7.97 -8.42
N ASP A 44 15.46 -8.41 -7.19
CA ASP A 44 16.18 -9.66 -6.91
C ASP A 44 15.39 -10.88 -7.40
N ALA A 45 14.06 -10.86 -7.23
CA ALA A 45 13.17 -11.88 -7.78
C ALA A 45 13.21 -11.91 -9.32
N ALA A 46 13.08 -10.75 -9.97
CA ALA A 46 13.18 -10.63 -11.42
C ALA A 46 14.54 -11.09 -11.98
N ALA A 47 15.63 -10.81 -11.26
CA ALA A 47 16.97 -11.25 -11.63
C ALA A 47 17.10 -12.78 -11.56
N THR A 48 16.53 -13.40 -10.52
CA THR A 48 16.50 -14.86 -10.35
C THR A 48 15.72 -15.53 -11.47
N GLU A 49 14.55 -15.00 -11.80
CA GLU A 49 13.67 -15.55 -12.84
C GLU A 49 14.32 -15.52 -14.23
N ARG A 50 15.02 -14.43 -14.58
CA ARG A 50 15.81 -14.34 -15.82
C ARG A 50 16.88 -15.41 -15.96
N ILE A 51 17.49 -15.84 -14.86
CA ILE A 51 18.50 -16.91 -14.87
C ILE A 51 17.80 -18.26 -15.09
N HIS A 52 16.66 -18.48 -14.45
CA HIS A 52 15.88 -19.71 -14.57
C HIS A 52 15.37 -19.94 -16.01
N LEU A 53 14.81 -18.91 -16.63
CA LEU A 53 14.28 -18.96 -18.00
C LEU A 53 15.32 -19.36 -19.05
N ARG A 54 16.57 -18.91 -18.90
CA ARG A 54 17.65 -19.27 -19.84
C ARG A 54 18.03 -20.76 -19.83
N ALA A 55 17.51 -21.55 -18.87
CA ALA A 55 17.90 -22.94 -18.66
C ALA A 55 16.81 -23.97 -19.08
N VAL A 56 15.63 -23.54 -19.53
CA VAL A 56 14.49 -24.44 -19.81
C VAL A 56 14.11 -24.39 -21.30
N GLU A 57 13.84 -25.55 -21.90
CA GLU A 57 13.24 -25.64 -23.25
C GLU A 57 11.73 -25.33 -23.13
N GLU A 58 11.29 -24.25 -23.77
CA GLU A 58 10.02 -23.56 -23.45
C GLU A 58 8.77 -24.21 -24.10
N ASP A 59 7.73 -24.43 -23.30
CA ASP A 59 6.34 -24.61 -23.74
C ASP A 59 5.77 -23.25 -24.19
N GLU A 60 6.10 -22.86 -25.43
CA GLU A 60 5.74 -21.55 -25.99
C GLU A 60 4.23 -21.28 -26.01
N GLU A 61 3.40 -22.32 -26.22
CA GLU A 61 1.95 -22.17 -26.21
C GLU A 61 1.44 -21.88 -24.80
N GLY A 62 1.92 -22.62 -23.80
CA GLY A 62 1.57 -22.37 -22.40
C GLY A 62 1.96 -20.97 -21.95
N ILE A 63 3.15 -20.49 -22.34
CA ILE A 63 3.61 -19.13 -22.05
C ILE A 63 2.70 -18.09 -22.72
N ARG A 64 2.30 -18.29 -23.98
CA ARG A 64 1.38 -17.36 -24.66
C ARG A 64 0.02 -17.27 -23.99
N VAL A 65 -0.54 -18.41 -23.57
CA VAL A 65 -1.82 -18.45 -22.83
C VAL A 65 -1.70 -17.72 -21.49
N ASN A 66 -0.61 -17.95 -20.77
CA ASN A 66 -0.33 -17.22 -19.53
C ASN A 66 -0.24 -15.71 -19.75
N GLN A 67 0.47 -15.26 -20.80
CA GLN A 67 0.63 -13.84 -21.11
C GLN A 67 -0.71 -13.15 -21.41
N GLU A 68 -1.65 -13.82 -22.08
CA GLU A 68 -3.00 -13.29 -22.29
C GLU A 68 -3.73 -13.10 -20.95
N ARG A 69 -3.67 -14.11 -20.07
CA ARG A 69 -4.27 -14.05 -18.72
C ARG A 69 -3.64 -12.96 -17.84
N GLN A 70 -2.33 -12.77 -17.96
CA GLN A 70 -1.59 -11.70 -17.27
C GLN A 70 -1.94 -10.29 -17.76
N GLN A 71 -2.50 -10.14 -18.96
CA GLN A 71 -3.02 -8.86 -19.45
C GLN A 71 -4.48 -8.64 -19.01
N ASP A 72 -5.26 -9.71 -18.99
CA ASP A 72 -6.68 -9.66 -18.61
C ASP A 72 -6.87 -9.38 -17.10
N GLU A 73 -6.05 -9.98 -16.24
CA GLU A 73 -6.15 -9.80 -14.78
C GLU A 73 -5.97 -8.34 -14.31
N PRO A 74 -4.88 -7.62 -14.63
CA PRO A 74 -4.72 -6.22 -14.22
C PRO A 74 -5.78 -5.31 -14.84
N MET A 75 -6.24 -5.59 -16.06
CA MET A 75 -7.35 -4.86 -16.69
C MET A 75 -8.66 -5.01 -15.88
N ALA A 76 -8.95 -6.22 -15.42
CA ALA A 76 -10.10 -6.47 -14.56
C ALA A 76 -9.94 -5.79 -13.19
N LEU A 77 -8.73 -5.80 -12.62
CA LEU A 77 -8.44 -5.11 -11.36
C LEU A 77 -8.59 -3.58 -11.51
N GLU A 78 -8.15 -2.99 -12.63
CA GLU A 78 -8.29 -1.55 -12.89
C GLU A 78 -9.78 -1.17 -12.94
N ALA A 79 -10.62 -2.01 -13.55
CA ALA A 79 -12.06 -1.78 -13.59
C ALA A 79 -12.74 -1.84 -12.21
N ILE A 80 -12.17 -2.61 -11.27
CA ILE A 80 -12.73 -2.81 -9.93
C ILE A 80 -12.20 -1.75 -8.94
N TYR A 81 -10.89 -1.50 -8.96
CA TYR A 81 -10.20 -0.66 -7.98
C TYR A 81 -9.86 0.74 -8.49
N GLY A 82 -9.96 0.99 -9.80
CA GLY A 82 -9.76 2.31 -10.40
C GLY A 82 -8.42 2.92 -10.00
N ASP A 83 -8.49 4.12 -9.40
CA ASP A 83 -7.33 4.92 -8.97
C ASP A 83 -6.47 4.25 -7.89
N ASP A 84 -6.95 3.17 -7.26
CA ASP A 84 -6.17 2.40 -6.28
C ASP A 84 -5.25 1.34 -6.94
N LEU A 85 -5.32 1.14 -8.27
CA LEU A 85 -4.35 0.34 -9.02
C LEU A 85 -3.30 1.25 -9.69
N VAL A 86 -2.02 0.92 -9.54
CA VAL A 86 -0.90 1.63 -10.17
C VAL A 86 -0.01 0.64 -10.91
N GLU A 87 0.01 0.72 -12.25
CA GLU A 87 0.89 -0.11 -13.07
C GLU A 87 2.30 0.47 -13.17
N PHE A 88 3.31 -0.37 -12.94
CA PHE A 88 4.74 -0.03 -13.02
C PHE A 88 5.38 -0.62 -14.28
N GLY A 89 4.71 -0.57 -15.43
CA GLY A 89 5.25 -1.06 -16.70
C GLY A 89 5.97 -2.42 -16.59
N LYS A 90 7.07 -2.58 -17.34
CA LYS A 90 7.87 -3.82 -17.31
C LYS A 90 9.11 -3.68 -16.45
N LYS A 91 9.20 -4.50 -15.43
CA LYS A 91 10.38 -4.65 -14.59
C LYS A 91 11.00 -5.99 -14.83
N GLY A 92 12.27 -6.02 -15.20
CA GLY A 92 12.86 -7.30 -15.54
C GLY A 92 12.46 -7.84 -16.94
N GLY A 93 11.53 -7.18 -17.64
CA GLY A 93 10.78 -7.77 -18.76
C GLY A 93 9.48 -8.48 -18.33
N LEU A 94 9.21 -8.50 -17.02
CA LEU A 94 8.00 -9.02 -16.40
C LEU A 94 7.05 -7.88 -16.05
N ASP A 95 5.75 -8.15 -16.04
CA ASP A 95 4.74 -7.13 -15.74
C ASP A 95 4.66 -6.90 -14.23
N CYS A 96 4.63 -5.63 -13.82
CA CYS A 96 4.69 -5.22 -12.41
C CYS A 96 3.64 -4.16 -12.12
N PHE A 97 2.91 -4.28 -11.01
CA PHE A 97 1.89 -3.31 -10.60
C PHE A 97 1.70 -3.29 -9.08
N GLN A 98 1.00 -2.29 -8.58
CA GLN A 98 0.65 -2.11 -7.17
C GLN A 98 -0.85 -1.91 -7.00
N VAL A 99 -1.40 -2.49 -5.93
CA VAL A 99 -2.78 -2.28 -5.51
C VAL A 99 -2.77 -1.65 -4.12
N TYR A 100 -3.46 -0.52 -3.98
CA TYR A 100 -3.65 0.21 -2.73
C TYR A 100 -4.91 -0.32 -2.06
N ILE A 101 -4.73 -1.03 -0.95
CA ILE A 101 -5.81 -1.67 -0.21
C ILE A 101 -6.17 -0.79 0.97
N ARG A 102 -7.38 -0.25 0.95
CA ARG A 102 -7.92 0.65 1.97
C ARG A 102 -8.99 -0.09 2.78
N TYR A 103 -8.85 -0.09 4.09
CA TYR A 103 -9.83 -0.69 5.00
C TYR A 103 -10.99 0.27 5.24
N ASP A 104 -12.21 -0.23 5.15
CA ASP A 104 -13.40 0.48 5.60
C ASP A 104 -13.58 0.29 7.11
N LEU A 105 -13.33 1.35 7.87
CA LEU A 105 -13.46 1.35 9.33
C LEU A 105 -14.85 1.86 9.71
N HIS A 106 -15.85 0.99 9.61
CA HIS A 106 -17.21 1.33 10.06
C HIS A 106 -17.19 1.70 11.56
N HIS A 107 -17.41 3.00 11.86
CA HIS A 107 -17.51 3.59 13.21
C HIS A 107 -16.21 3.79 14.01
N GLY A 108 -15.08 3.92 13.34
CA GLY A 108 -13.81 4.30 13.96
C GLY A 108 -13.16 3.12 14.67
N SER A 109 -12.03 2.66 14.13
CA SER A 109 -11.30 1.53 14.69
C SER A 109 -10.38 1.99 15.81
N GLN A 110 -10.38 1.21 16.88
CA GLN A 110 -9.51 1.46 18.01
C GLN A 110 -8.14 0.83 17.76
N VAL A 111 -7.10 1.65 17.87
CA VAL A 111 -5.69 1.22 17.82
C VAL A 111 -5.12 1.30 19.23
N CYS A 112 -4.50 0.22 19.67
CA CYS A 112 -3.81 0.11 20.95
C CYS A 112 -2.32 -0.10 20.69
N ALA A 113 -1.51 0.86 21.10
CA ALA A 113 -0.06 0.79 21.01
C ALA A 113 0.53 0.45 22.38
N LYS A 114 1.41 -0.55 22.42
CA LYS A 114 2.08 -1.04 23.63
C LYS A 114 3.53 -0.56 23.64
N PHE A 115 3.99 -0.09 24.78
CA PHE A 115 5.32 0.42 25.03
C PHE A 115 5.95 -0.33 26.21
N PHE A 116 7.26 -0.51 26.18
CA PHE A 116 8.01 -0.98 27.34
C PHE A 116 8.74 0.19 27.99
N SER A 117 8.78 0.20 29.32
CA SER A 117 9.67 1.11 30.05
C SER A 117 11.13 0.75 29.76
N ALA A 118 11.91 1.73 29.31
CA ALA A 118 13.36 1.61 29.20
C ALA A 118 14.02 2.06 30.51
N ASP A 119 13.68 1.43 31.64
CA ASP A 119 14.44 1.66 32.88
C ASP A 119 14.49 0.40 33.76
N GLY A 120 15.63 -0.30 33.63
CA GLY A 120 16.13 -1.27 34.62
C GLY A 120 17.62 -1.02 34.86
N GLY A 121 18.04 0.25 34.76
CA GLY A 121 19.44 0.64 34.58
C GLY A 121 20.01 1.47 35.73
N CYS A 122 19.78 1.06 36.99
CA CYS A 122 20.60 1.54 38.11
C CYS A 122 21.20 0.33 38.84
N PRO A 123 22.53 0.15 38.86
CA PRO A 123 23.14 -0.79 39.79
C PRO A 123 23.07 -0.17 41.20
N HIS A 124 21.92 -0.30 41.87
CA HIS A 124 21.83 0.05 43.27
C HIS A 124 22.26 -1.15 44.11
N ASP A 125 23.31 -0.92 44.88
CA ASP A 125 23.90 -1.81 45.86
C ASP A 125 22.83 -2.34 46.83
N GLY A 126 22.70 -3.68 46.83
CA GLY A 126 22.13 -4.56 47.86
C GLY A 126 20.80 -4.18 48.50
N THR A 127 19.71 -4.86 48.11
CA THR A 127 18.79 -5.65 48.97
C THR A 127 17.82 -6.41 48.04
N GLU A 128 17.61 -7.70 48.29
CA GLU A 128 16.84 -8.61 47.43
C GLU A 128 15.32 -8.46 47.54
N GLU A 129 14.64 -8.85 46.45
CA GLU A 129 13.22 -9.21 46.30
C GLU A 129 12.16 -8.08 46.19
N ASP A 130 12.06 -7.48 45.01
CA ASP A 130 10.79 -7.44 44.27
C ASP A 130 11.12 -7.49 42.76
N GLY A 131 10.40 -8.31 42.00
CA GLY A 131 10.66 -8.47 40.57
C GLY A 131 10.18 -7.24 39.82
N ASP A 132 11.09 -6.34 39.43
CA ASP A 132 10.82 -5.27 38.48
C ASP A 132 10.54 -5.88 37.09
N GLU A 133 9.36 -6.46 36.92
CA GLU A 133 8.82 -6.79 35.59
C GLU A 133 8.70 -5.47 34.82
N PRO A 134 9.16 -5.40 33.55
CA PRO A 134 9.10 -4.16 32.78
C PRO A 134 7.65 -3.69 32.69
N GLU A 135 7.35 -2.50 33.23
CA GLU A 135 6.01 -1.94 33.18
C GLU A 135 5.58 -1.76 31.71
N GLU A 136 4.57 -2.53 31.30
CA GLU A 136 3.93 -2.43 29.98
C GLU A 136 2.94 -1.26 30.01
N PHE A 137 3.25 -0.20 29.27
CA PHE A 137 2.34 0.92 29.07
C PHE A 137 1.56 0.73 27.78
N SER A 138 0.28 1.11 27.76
CA SER A 138 -0.49 1.12 26.51
C SER A 138 -1.19 2.46 26.30
N CYS A 139 -1.21 2.91 25.04
CA CYS A 139 -1.96 4.07 24.59
C CYS A 139 -3.01 3.61 23.59
N THR A 140 -4.24 4.12 23.74
CA THR A 140 -5.35 3.77 22.87
C THR A 140 -5.89 5.03 22.18
N PHE A 141 -6.12 4.94 20.88
CA PHE A 141 -6.66 6.03 20.07
C PHE A 141 -7.58 5.49 18.98
N ASN A 142 -8.46 6.35 18.44
CA ASN A 142 -9.41 5.98 17.40
C ASN A 142 -9.00 6.60 16.06
N LEU A 143 -9.17 5.84 14.99
CA LEU A 143 -8.95 6.30 13.62
C LEU A 143 -10.19 6.04 12.77
N ASP A 144 -10.55 7.01 11.93
CA ASP A 144 -11.57 6.80 10.89
C ASP A 144 -10.96 6.29 9.59
N TYR A 145 -9.68 6.60 9.35
CA TYR A 145 -8.94 6.15 8.18
C TYR A 145 -7.58 5.60 8.58
N LEU A 146 -7.23 4.43 8.06
CA LEU A 146 -5.88 3.86 8.18
C LEU A 146 -5.03 4.26 6.98
N PRO A 147 -3.71 4.43 7.18
CA PRO A 147 -2.80 4.47 6.04
C PRO A 147 -2.93 3.20 5.18
N PRO A 148 -2.70 3.29 3.87
CA PRO A 148 -2.96 2.18 2.96
C PRO A 148 -2.05 1.00 3.26
N LEU A 149 -2.54 -0.21 2.98
CA LEU A 149 -1.71 -1.39 2.78
C LEU A 149 -1.48 -1.53 1.27
N VAL A 150 -0.23 -1.75 0.85
CA VAL A 150 0.10 -1.83 -0.58
C VAL A 150 0.57 -3.24 -0.92
N LEU A 151 -0.14 -3.89 -1.84
CA LEU A 151 0.31 -5.12 -2.48
C LEU A 151 1.06 -4.75 -3.75
N THR A 152 2.33 -5.13 -3.85
CA THR A 152 3.09 -5.02 -5.11
C THR A 152 3.27 -6.40 -5.71
N CYS A 153 2.93 -6.57 -6.97
CA CYS A 153 3.01 -7.83 -7.71
C CYS A 153 3.98 -7.71 -8.88
N LEU A 154 4.72 -8.79 -9.13
CA LEU A 154 5.55 -9.02 -10.30
C LEU A 154 5.17 -10.38 -10.88
N LEU A 155 4.67 -10.39 -12.11
CA LEU A 155 4.11 -11.58 -12.75
C LEU A 155 5.22 -12.33 -13.53
N PRO A 156 5.59 -13.55 -13.11
CA PRO A 156 6.57 -14.35 -13.85
C PRO A 156 5.91 -15.07 -15.04
N GLN A 157 6.70 -15.64 -15.95
CA GLN A 157 6.15 -16.13 -17.22
C GLN A 157 5.23 -17.34 -17.07
N TRP A 158 5.44 -18.16 -16.03
CA TRP A 158 4.63 -19.34 -15.81
C TRP A 158 3.41 -19.09 -14.93
N TYR A 159 3.22 -17.86 -14.43
CA TYR A 159 1.98 -17.49 -13.77
C TYR A 159 0.84 -17.37 -14.79
N PRO A 160 -0.38 -17.86 -14.51
CA PRO A 160 -0.81 -18.54 -13.29
C PRO A 160 -0.73 -20.07 -13.33
N SER A 161 -0.17 -20.67 -14.38
CA SER A 161 -0.25 -22.12 -14.57
C SER A 161 0.69 -22.95 -13.68
N LYS A 162 1.92 -22.48 -13.40
CA LYS A 162 2.92 -23.26 -12.65
C LYS A 162 3.45 -22.59 -11.38
N GLU A 163 3.46 -21.27 -11.33
CA GLU A 163 4.08 -20.52 -10.26
C GLU A 163 3.26 -19.28 -9.88
N PRO A 164 3.32 -18.84 -8.61
CA PRO A 164 2.60 -17.66 -8.14
C PRO A 164 3.28 -16.37 -8.60
N PRO A 165 2.58 -15.22 -8.51
CA PRO A 165 3.23 -13.92 -8.60
C PRO A 165 4.29 -13.76 -7.51
N TYR A 166 5.41 -13.11 -7.83
CA TYR A 166 6.27 -12.56 -6.79
C TYR A 166 5.58 -11.34 -6.20
N PHE A 167 5.55 -11.23 -4.88
CA PHE A 167 4.85 -10.12 -4.23
C PHE A 167 5.58 -9.59 -3.01
N THR A 168 5.21 -8.36 -2.65
CA THR A 168 5.56 -7.73 -1.37
C THR A 168 4.34 -7.08 -0.75
N ILE A 169 4.21 -7.15 0.56
CA ILE A 169 3.19 -6.41 1.31
C ILE A 169 3.84 -5.26 2.07
N THR A 170 3.39 -4.05 1.80
CA THR A 170 3.81 -2.86 2.55
C THR A 170 2.71 -2.39 3.47
N ALA A 171 3.03 -2.33 4.77
CA ALA A 171 2.19 -1.69 5.78
C ALA A 171 3.09 -1.02 6.83
N LYS A 172 3.52 0.21 6.57
CA LYS A 172 4.45 0.96 7.43
C LYS A 172 3.89 1.37 8.80
N TRP A 173 2.61 1.14 9.03
CA TRP A 173 1.95 1.36 10.33
C TRP A 173 1.76 0.07 11.14
N MET A 174 2.08 -1.10 10.58
CA MET A 174 1.78 -2.41 11.14
C MET A 174 3.07 -3.16 11.51
N ASP A 175 3.02 -4.04 12.51
CA ASP A 175 4.19 -4.79 12.96
C ASP A 175 4.59 -5.91 11.98
N GLY A 176 5.89 -6.26 11.97
CA GLY A 176 6.43 -7.29 11.08
C GLY A 176 5.74 -8.65 11.18
N SER A 177 5.35 -9.07 12.39
CA SER A 177 4.64 -10.35 12.59
C SER A 177 3.25 -10.35 11.96
N GLN A 178 2.54 -9.22 11.98
CA GLN A 178 1.22 -9.08 11.35
C GLN A 178 1.34 -9.06 9.83
N VAL A 179 2.31 -8.31 9.30
CA VAL A 179 2.55 -8.27 7.85
C VAL A 179 3.01 -9.64 7.32
N SER A 180 3.84 -10.36 8.08
CA SER A 180 4.26 -11.73 7.71
C SER A 180 3.09 -12.71 7.69
N GLN A 181 2.14 -12.61 8.63
CA GLN A 181 0.92 -13.43 8.61
C GLN A 181 0.05 -13.16 7.36
N ILE A 182 0.01 -11.91 6.87
CA ILE A 182 -0.65 -11.62 5.60
C ILE A 182 0.05 -12.36 4.46
N CYS A 183 1.38 -12.30 4.38
CA CYS A 183 2.15 -13.03 3.37
C CYS A 183 1.88 -14.54 3.41
N GLU A 184 1.89 -15.15 4.60
CA GLU A 184 1.58 -16.57 4.79
C GLU A 184 0.16 -16.93 4.32
N MET A 185 -0.82 -16.06 4.56
CA MET A 185 -2.17 -16.30 4.08
C MET A 185 -2.29 -16.17 2.56
N LEU A 186 -1.57 -15.24 1.93
CA LEU A 186 -1.56 -15.14 0.48
C LEU A 186 -1.01 -16.41 -0.18
N ASP A 187 0.03 -17.00 0.43
CA ASP A 187 0.55 -18.30 -0.01
C ASP A 187 -0.48 -19.42 0.14
N ALA A 188 -1.25 -19.41 1.24
CA ALA A 188 -2.33 -20.38 1.45
C ALA A 188 -3.44 -20.24 0.39
N ILE A 189 -3.86 -19.00 0.09
CA ILE A 189 -4.86 -18.73 -0.97
C ILE A 189 -4.37 -19.24 -2.32
N TRP A 190 -3.10 -19.01 -2.66
CA TRP A 190 -2.51 -19.54 -3.89
C TRP A 190 -2.52 -21.07 -3.93
N ALA A 191 -2.16 -21.73 -2.82
CA ALA A 191 -2.15 -23.19 -2.74
C ALA A 191 -3.53 -23.81 -2.97
N GLU A 192 -4.60 -23.09 -2.69
CA GLU A 192 -6.00 -23.51 -2.92
C GLU A 192 -6.49 -23.25 -4.35
N LEU A 193 -5.77 -22.44 -5.13
CA LEU A 193 -6.16 -21.98 -6.48
C LEU A 193 -5.12 -22.36 -7.56
N PRO A 194 -4.77 -23.65 -7.72
CA PRO A 194 -3.76 -24.04 -8.70
C PRO A 194 -4.21 -23.74 -10.14
N GLY A 195 -3.35 -23.05 -10.89
CA GLY A 195 -3.61 -22.76 -12.30
C GLY A 195 -4.51 -21.54 -12.56
N GLN A 196 -4.90 -20.79 -11.52
CA GLN A 196 -5.84 -19.67 -11.60
C GLN A 196 -5.17 -18.35 -11.23
N GLU A 197 -5.68 -17.26 -11.82
CA GLU A 197 -5.39 -15.89 -11.40
C GLU A 197 -5.79 -15.72 -9.93
N VAL A 198 -4.94 -15.05 -9.14
CA VAL A 198 -5.05 -15.03 -7.68
C VAL A 198 -5.07 -13.61 -7.08
N VAL A 199 -4.68 -12.59 -7.85
CA VAL A 199 -4.44 -11.25 -7.29
C VAL A 199 -5.74 -10.61 -6.83
N TYR A 200 -6.85 -10.81 -7.55
CA TYR A 200 -8.16 -10.36 -7.07
C TYR A 200 -8.52 -10.96 -5.71
N GLN A 201 -8.34 -12.28 -5.54
CA GLN A 201 -8.65 -12.99 -4.29
C GLN A 201 -7.75 -12.51 -3.15
N TRP A 202 -6.47 -12.24 -3.45
CA TRP A 202 -5.57 -11.62 -2.48
C TRP A 202 -6.07 -10.25 -2.03
N VAL A 203 -6.42 -9.36 -2.97
CA VAL A 203 -6.89 -8.02 -2.64
C VAL A 203 -8.21 -8.05 -1.86
N GLU A 204 -9.15 -8.89 -2.29
CA GLU A 204 -10.43 -9.09 -1.61
C GLU A 204 -10.24 -9.63 -0.19
N TRP A 205 -9.39 -10.65 -0.02
CA TRP A 205 -9.11 -11.22 1.30
C TRP A 205 -8.44 -10.19 2.21
N ILE A 206 -7.44 -9.45 1.71
CA ILE A 206 -6.78 -8.42 2.49
C ILE A 206 -7.80 -7.36 2.92
N GLY A 207 -8.59 -6.80 2.00
CA GLY A 207 -9.52 -5.72 2.31
C GLY A 207 -10.67 -6.12 3.25
N ASN A 208 -11.20 -7.34 3.10
CA ASN A 208 -12.45 -7.73 3.76
C ASN A 208 -12.27 -8.73 4.91
N SER A 209 -11.23 -9.56 4.87
CA SER A 209 -11.09 -10.72 5.77
C SER A 209 -9.85 -10.66 6.65
N SER A 210 -8.79 -9.96 6.26
CA SER A 210 -7.55 -9.93 7.06
C SER A 210 -7.76 -9.32 8.45
N LEU A 211 -8.68 -8.36 8.58
CA LEU A 211 -8.94 -7.68 9.85
C LEU A 211 -9.38 -8.65 10.96
N SER A 212 -10.21 -9.66 10.65
CA SER A 212 -10.61 -10.65 11.66
C SER A 212 -9.47 -11.56 12.12
N HIS A 213 -8.40 -11.65 11.33
CA HIS A 213 -7.22 -12.45 11.64
C HIS A 213 -6.15 -11.63 12.37
N LEU A 214 -6.14 -10.31 12.15
CA LEU A 214 -5.13 -9.39 12.69
C LEU A 214 -5.61 -8.62 13.92
N TRP A 215 -6.92 -8.41 14.08
CA TRP A 215 -7.50 -7.64 15.18
C TRP A 215 -7.88 -8.53 16.35
N ILE A 216 -7.44 -8.13 17.53
CA ILE A 216 -7.82 -8.76 18.79
C ILE A 216 -8.93 -7.92 19.40
N ASP A 217 -10.09 -8.51 19.67
CA ASP A 217 -11.27 -7.82 20.21
C ASP A 217 -11.69 -6.57 19.40
N ALA A 218 -11.58 -6.66 18.07
CA ALA A 218 -11.82 -5.55 17.12
C ALA A 218 -10.87 -4.35 17.30
N LYS A 219 -9.67 -4.57 17.83
CA LYS A 219 -8.61 -3.56 17.99
C LYS A 219 -7.36 -3.93 17.21
N ILE A 220 -6.74 -2.93 16.59
CA ILE A 220 -5.38 -3.05 16.05
C ILE A 220 -4.42 -2.96 17.22
N ILE A 221 -3.63 -4.00 17.43
CA ILE A 221 -2.56 -3.98 18.44
C ILE A 221 -1.25 -3.69 17.74
N LEU A 222 -0.58 -2.61 18.13
CA LEU A 222 0.80 -2.30 17.78
C LEU A 222 1.68 -2.65 18.97
N GLY A 223 2.53 -3.64 18.77
CA GLY A 223 3.51 -4.10 19.73
C GLY A 223 4.65 -3.09 19.93
N PRO A 224 5.41 -3.26 21.01
CA PRO A 224 6.52 -2.39 21.35
C PRO A 224 7.66 -2.50 20.32
N ASP A 225 8.49 -1.46 20.30
CA ASP A 225 9.68 -1.33 19.46
C ASP A 225 10.76 -2.33 19.91
N SER A 226 10.52 -3.60 19.64
CA SER A 226 11.46 -4.69 19.88
C SER A 226 12.04 -5.17 18.56
N PRO A 227 13.28 -5.70 18.55
CA PRO A 227 13.79 -6.37 17.37
C PRO A 227 12.88 -7.57 17.09
N THR A 228 12.02 -7.45 16.09
CA THR A 228 11.13 -8.53 15.71
C THR A 228 11.98 -9.73 15.28
N PRO A 229 11.55 -10.98 15.58
CA PRO A 229 12.15 -12.16 14.96
C PRO A 229 12.13 -12.02 13.44
N LYS A 230 12.97 -12.80 12.76
CA LYS A 230 13.18 -12.75 11.31
C LYS A 230 11.83 -12.71 10.57
N SER A 231 11.48 -11.53 10.08
CA SER A 231 10.24 -11.26 9.35
C SER A 231 10.32 -11.92 7.97
N ASP A 232 9.17 -12.25 7.37
CA ASP A 232 9.10 -12.65 5.96
C ASP A 232 9.82 -11.59 5.10
N ASN A 233 10.67 -12.03 4.16
CA ASN A 233 11.45 -11.12 3.31
C ASN A 233 10.54 -10.26 2.40
N ARG A 234 9.29 -10.69 2.18
CA ARG A 234 8.27 -9.99 1.39
C ARG A 234 7.50 -8.96 2.21
N ALA A 235 7.67 -8.96 3.54
CA ALA A 235 6.94 -8.09 4.46
C ALA A 235 7.72 -6.79 4.71
N ILE A 236 7.17 -5.67 4.23
CA ILE A 236 7.69 -4.32 4.47
C ILE A 236 6.83 -3.67 5.54
N SER A 237 7.24 -3.87 6.79
CA SER A 237 6.52 -3.44 7.98
C SER A 237 6.99 -2.07 8.51
N ARG A 238 6.39 -1.66 9.63
CA ARG A 238 6.77 -0.49 10.41
C ARG A 238 8.26 -0.52 10.78
N SER A 239 9.00 0.48 10.30
CA SER A 239 10.41 0.69 10.61
C SER A 239 10.67 1.86 11.57
N LEU A 240 9.66 2.70 11.80
CA LEU A 240 9.74 3.84 12.70
C LEU A 240 9.14 3.48 14.08
N PRO A 241 9.68 4.06 15.16
CA PRO A 241 9.15 3.83 16.49
C PRO A 241 7.76 4.43 16.68
N LEU A 242 7.03 3.92 17.68
CA LEU A 242 5.62 4.22 17.88
C LEU A 242 5.34 5.72 18.15
N ASP A 243 6.28 6.42 18.77
CA ASP A 243 6.23 7.86 19.03
C ASP A 243 6.20 8.72 17.75
N TYR A 244 6.71 8.21 16.62
CA TYR A 244 6.58 8.84 15.30
C TYR A 244 5.38 8.32 14.50
N VAL A 245 5.12 7.01 14.57
CA VAL A 245 4.09 6.37 13.74
C VAL A 245 2.69 6.79 14.18
N ILE A 246 2.42 6.83 15.50
CA ILE A 246 1.10 7.18 16.02
C ILE A 246 0.68 8.60 15.61
N PRO A 247 1.49 9.66 15.83
CA PRO A 247 1.15 10.99 15.32
C PRO A 247 0.96 11.04 13.81
N SER A 248 1.76 10.28 13.06
CA SER A 248 1.65 10.21 11.59
C SER A 248 0.33 9.56 11.15
N MET A 249 -0.11 8.49 11.81
CA MET A 249 -1.41 7.86 11.55
C MET A 249 -2.58 8.81 11.89
N LEU A 250 -2.50 9.50 13.04
CA LEU A 250 -3.52 10.48 13.45
C LEU A 250 -3.60 11.65 12.47
N GLY A 251 -2.45 12.13 11.98
CA GLY A 251 -2.35 13.17 10.95
C GLY A 251 -2.97 12.72 9.63
N TYR A 252 -2.64 11.51 9.17
CA TYR A 252 -3.22 10.91 7.97
C TYR A 252 -4.76 10.77 8.09
N SER A 253 -5.24 10.25 9.21
CA SER A 253 -6.68 10.07 9.46
C SER A 253 -7.44 11.39 9.46
N SER A 254 -6.91 12.40 10.16
CA SER A 254 -7.48 13.76 10.17
C SER A 254 -7.50 14.39 8.78
N TYR A 255 -6.45 14.17 7.99
CA TYR A 255 -6.35 14.65 6.62
C TYR A 255 -7.39 14.00 5.72
N LYS A 256 -7.49 12.66 5.69
CA LYS A 256 -8.48 11.94 4.86
C LYS A 256 -9.91 12.29 5.26
N ARG A 257 -10.20 12.45 6.56
CA ARG A 257 -11.50 12.95 7.04
C ARG A 257 -11.82 14.32 6.45
N ARG A 258 -10.86 15.25 6.48
CA ARG A 258 -11.05 16.59 5.90
C ARG A 258 -11.21 16.51 4.38
N LYS A 259 -10.42 15.68 3.69
CA LYS A 259 -10.53 15.48 2.24
C LYS A 259 -11.94 14.96 1.86
N ALA A 260 -12.39 13.90 2.52
CA ALA A 260 -13.73 13.35 2.34
C ALA A 260 -14.82 14.41 2.60
N PHE A 261 -14.71 15.19 3.67
CA PHE A 261 -15.65 16.29 3.94
C PHE A 261 -15.66 17.37 2.83
N VAL A 262 -14.51 17.71 2.26
CA VAL A 262 -14.43 18.70 1.18
C VAL A 262 -15.00 18.17 -0.14
N GLU A 263 -14.85 16.88 -0.40
CA GLU A 263 -15.33 16.22 -1.62
C GLU A 263 -16.83 15.90 -1.55
N ASP A 264 -17.34 15.59 -0.35
CA ASP A 264 -18.73 15.23 -0.13
C ASP A 264 -19.67 16.44 -0.19
N LEU A 265 -20.93 16.19 -0.55
CA LEU A 265 -21.99 17.20 -0.65
C LEU A 265 -22.70 17.35 0.70
N HIS A 266 -22.63 18.56 1.26
CA HIS A 266 -23.25 18.88 2.54
C HIS A 266 -24.45 19.78 2.35
N MET A 267 -25.57 19.41 2.98
CA MET A 267 -26.75 20.26 3.05
C MET A 267 -26.54 21.34 4.11
N CYS A 268 -26.55 22.60 3.70
CA CYS A 268 -26.53 23.70 4.65
C CYS A 268 -27.88 23.78 5.38
N MET A 269 -27.90 23.53 6.69
CA MET A 269 -29.13 23.57 7.48
C MET A 269 -29.75 24.97 7.63
N ILE A 270 -29.05 26.02 7.17
CA ILE A 270 -29.52 27.41 7.23
C ILE A 270 -30.19 27.82 5.91
N CYS A 271 -29.51 27.60 4.78
CA CYS A 271 -30.02 28.01 3.46
C CYS A 271 -30.60 26.86 2.63
N LEU A 272 -30.50 25.62 3.10
CA LEU A 272 -30.97 24.39 2.45
C LEU A 272 -30.39 24.19 1.03
N ASN A 273 -29.22 24.77 0.78
CA ASN A 273 -28.45 24.51 -0.43
C ASN A 273 -27.44 23.39 -0.17
N GLU A 274 -27.23 22.58 -1.19
CA GLU A 274 -26.15 21.60 -1.23
C GLU A 274 -24.87 22.27 -1.73
N SER A 275 -23.79 22.07 -0.99
CA SER A 275 -22.47 22.54 -1.38
C SER A 275 -21.40 21.63 -0.81
N ASN A 276 -20.29 21.50 -1.51
CA ASN A 276 -19.08 20.86 -0.99
C ASN A 276 -18.58 21.57 0.27
N GLY A 277 -17.87 20.85 1.14
CA GLY A 277 -17.28 21.38 2.37
C GLY A 277 -16.14 22.40 2.18
N LYS A 278 -15.99 22.99 1.00
CA LYS A 278 -14.98 24.02 0.71
C LYS A 278 -15.32 25.31 1.47
N PRO A 279 -14.35 25.96 2.13
CA PRO A 279 -14.58 27.28 2.70
C PRO A 279 -14.97 28.26 1.59
N LEU A 280 -16.07 28.99 1.77
CA LEU A 280 -16.48 30.03 0.83
C LEU A 280 -15.39 31.11 0.79
N PRO A 281 -14.98 31.58 -0.41
CA PRO A 281 -14.05 32.71 -0.49
C PRO A 281 -14.73 33.95 0.10
N PHE A 282 -14.03 34.60 1.04
CA PHE A 282 -14.44 35.86 1.65
C PHE A 282 -14.35 37.02 0.66
#